data_AF-A0A3A8PML9-F1
#
_entry.id   AF-A0A3A8PML9-F1
#
_cell.length_a   1.000
_cell.length_b   1.000
_cell.length_c   1.000
_cell.angle_alpha   90.00
_cell.angle_beta   90.00
_cell.angle_gamma   90.00
#
_symmetry.space_group_name_H-M   'P 1'
#
loop_
_entity.id
_entity.type
_entity.pdbx_description
1 polymer ?
#
loop_
_entity_poly.entity_id
_entity_poly.type
_entity_poly.pdbx_seq_one_letter_code
_entity_poly.pdbx_strand_id
1 'polypeptide(L)'
;PCVPRARHRPAGQAPRDVYELDDAAFVAQARRDLETLRQGTDGLRRLKEQAFRSKALYQRGKDVPYTPDEKQLLVSTWAAFFDCFVSTEVVRQRYWDFLKVPVLTQPKKHAWGFLLTHAALTAELAQGMAFADLTGGQAQLEVLLDEPSPEYGLPARAFSRFKKKVVHVGTSTQLFTGDGYRATLHPVLAKSGVLDEPGVPALFQAMRKDSKAARARLMKRGPVLFAKAAADVTQDTTARAVFPVQKTVAEWMGDTRVHRSGKPLITREQVLALLPHLAPGDVMVARQNWFLSNIGLPGFWPHAELYVGTAQEMARAFDADPDVKAWVATLPGQPATGTGTFTAHLAKAFPAKWAQYTRPDAHGDPVRIIESISEGVSFTGVEHGMHVDYLGVLRPRLSNVDKARAILRAFTFQGRPYDFNFDFFSDQSLVCTELVWKSYAPAKDMKGLDIPLVSVAGRRTLPANEIVRVFDAEYGKPGRQFDFVAFLDGREAQGDAIEANAEAFRYTYRRMKWDIAQE
;
A
#
# COMPACT_ATOMS: atom_id res chain seq x y z
N PRO A 1 -24.02 -41.92 22.31
CA PRO A 1 -22.76 -41.71 21.56
C PRO A 1 -23.05 -41.28 20.11
N CYS A 2 -23.22 -39.97 19.89
CA CYS A 2 -23.27 -39.39 18.54
C CYS A 2 -22.19 -38.33 18.47
N VAL A 3 -21.07 -38.70 17.85
CA VAL A 3 -19.98 -37.79 17.50
C VAL A 3 -20.49 -36.85 16.39
N PRO A 4 -20.36 -35.52 16.50
CA PRO A 4 -20.74 -34.65 15.40
C PRO A 4 -19.76 -34.85 14.25
N ARG A 5 -20.26 -35.26 13.09
CA ARG A 5 -19.50 -35.31 11.83
C ARG A 5 -18.89 -33.93 11.55
N ALA A 6 -17.57 -33.89 11.41
CA ALA A 6 -16.86 -32.75 10.83
C ALA A 6 -17.48 -32.43 9.47
N ARG A 7 -17.99 -31.21 9.31
CA ARG A 7 -18.42 -30.72 7.99
C ARG A 7 -17.16 -30.55 7.14
N HIS A 8 -16.91 -31.47 6.23
CA HIS A 8 -15.89 -31.26 5.20
C HIS A 8 -16.33 -30.09 4.31
N ARG A 9 -15.47 -29.08 4.24
CA ARG A 9 -15.60 -27.91 3.38
C ARG A 9 -15.38 -28.35 1.91
N PRO A 10 -16.15 -27.84 0.94
CA PRO A 10 -15.84 -28.08 -0.48
C PRO A 10 -14.44 -27.56 -0.78
N ALA A 11 -13.64 -28.33 -1.54
CA ALA A 11 -12.34 -27.89 -2.02
C ALA A 11 -12.52 -26.60 -2.85
N GLY A 12 -11.81 -25.52 -2.50
CA GLY A 12 -11.75 -24.28 -3.28
C GLY A 12 -12.34 -23.02 -2.63
N GLN A 13 -12.98 -23.07 -1.45
CA GLN A 13 -13.40 -21.85 -0.74
C GLN A 13 -12.27 -21.29 0.14
N ALA A 14 -11.82 -20.07 -0.18
CA ALA A 14 -10.81 -19.35 0.61
C ALA A 14 -11.27 -19.18 2.08
N PRO A 15 -10.33 -19.22 3.05
CA PRO A 15 -10.64 -18.95 4.44
C PRO A 15 -11.17 -17.53 4.60
N ARG A 16 -12.31 -17.39 5.29
CA ARG A 16 -12.98 -16.08 5.51
C ARG A 16 -12.38 -15.30 6.68
N ASP A 17 -11.56 -15.97 7.47
CA ASP A 17 -10.90 -15.46 8.68
C ASP A 17 -9.46 -15.99 8.70
N VAL A 18 -8.50 -15.15 9.08
CA VAL A 18 -7.08 -15.50 9.22
C VAL A 18 -6.89 -16.71 10.15
N TYR A 19 -7.75 -16.89 11.16
CA TYR A 19 -7.66 -18.00 12.10
C TYR A 19 -8.04 -19.37 11.51
N GLU A 20 -8.69 -19.41 10.35
CA GLU A 20 -8.98 -20.64 9.61
C GLU A 20 -7.76 -21.21 8.87
N LEU A 21 -6.69 -20.43 8.70
CA LEU A 21 -5.43 -20.88 8.11
C LEU A 21 -4.78 -21.96 8.97
N ASP A 22 -4.01 -22.87 8.36
CA ASP A 22 -3.09 -23.71 9.13
C ASP A 22 -2.01 -22.86 9.82
N ASP A 23 -1.29 -23.44 10.78
CA ASP A 23 -0.33 -22.70 11.59
C ASP A 23 0.82 -22.08 10.77
N ALA A 24 1.27 -22.73 9.69
CA ALA A 24 2.35 -22.21 8.86
C ALA A 24 1.87 -21.02 8.03
N ALA A 25 0.72 -21.16 7.37
CA ALA A 25 0.09 -20.10 6.59
C ALA A 25 -0.33 -18.91 7.46
N PHE A 26 -0.86 -19.17 8.67
CA PHE A 26 -1.19 -18.14 9.65
C PHE A 26 0.06 -17.33 10.04
N VAL A 27 1.16 -18.00 10.39
CA VAL A 27 2.40 -17.31 10.80
C VAL A 27 3.01 -16.53 9.66
N ALA A 28 2.98 -17.07 8.44
CA ALA A 28 3.42 -16.35 7.24
C ALA A 28 2.59 -15.07 7.02
N GLN A 29 1.27 -15.14 7.21
CA GLN A 29 0.39 -13.97 7.15
C GLN A 29 0.68 -12.98 8.28
N ALA A 30 0.84 -13.45 9.51
CA ALA A 30 1.14 -12.61 10.67
C ALA A 30 2.48 -11.87 10.54
N ARG A 31 3.50 -12.50 9.92
CA ARG A 31 4.78 -11.84 9.60
C ARG A 31 4.63 -10.74 8.54
N ARG A 32 3.80 -10.96 7.51
CA ARG A 32 3.48 -9.89 6.55
C ARG A 32 2.74 -8.73 7.22
N ASP A 33 1.76 -9.03 8.06
CA ASP A 33 1.00 -8.01 8.78
C ASP A 33 1.81 -7.29 9.85
N LEU A 34 2.82 -7.94 10.45
CA LEU A 34 3.82 -7.30 11.32
C LEU A 34 4.58 -6.20 10.57
N GLU A 35 5.00 -6.47 9.33
CA GLU A 35 5.70 -5.50 8.50
C GLU A 35 4.77 -4.36 8.06
N THR A 36 3.53 -4.67 7.64
CA THR A 36 2.47 -3.67 7.38
C THR A 36 2.26 -2.75 8.58
N LEU A 37 2.15 -3.34 9.77
CA LEU A 37 1.97 -2.61 11.02
C LEU A 37 3.19 -1.74 11.36
N ARG A 38 4.41 -2.25 11.14
CA ARG A 38 5.63 -1.48 11.35
C ARG A 38 5.66 -0.25 10.44
N GLN A 39 5.44 -0.43 9.14
CA GLN A 39 5.43 0.67 8.17
C GLN A 39 4.33 1.69 8.45
N GLY A 40 3.11 1.24 8.74
CA GLY A 40 1.99 2.10 9.10
C GLY A 40 2.28 2.93 10.35
N THR A 41 2.76 2.29 11.43
CA THR A 41 3.04 3.00 12.69
C THR A 41 4.24 3.93 12.60
N ASP A 42 5.28 3.56 11.84
CA ASP A 42 6.41 4.45 11.56
C ASP A 42 5.97 5.64 10.71
N GLY A 43 5.13 5.43 9.71
CA GLY A 43 4.51 6.49 8.91
C GLY A 43 3.71 7.49 9.77
N LEU A 44 2.85 6.98 10.67
CA LEU A 44 2.11 7.82 11.62
C LEU A 44 3.04 8.68 12.48
N ARG A 45 4.12 8.09 13.02
CA ARG A 45 5.11 8.81 13.83
C ARG A 45 5.81 9.90 13.02
N ARG A 46 6.32 9.56 11.82
CA ARG A 46 7.04 10.49 10.94
C ARG A 46 6.17 11.68 10.53
N LEU A 47 4.96 11.41 10.05
CA LEU A 47 4.03 12.44 9.58
C LEU A 47 3.56 13.34 10.72
N LYS A 48 3.29 12.77 11.90
CA LYS A 48 3.02 13.54 13.11
C LYS A 48 4.22 14.42 13.48
N GLU A 49 5.44 13.90 13.47
CA GLU A 49 6.65 14.69 13.78
C GLU A 49 6.86 15.84 12.79
N GLN A 50 6.61 15.60 11.51
CA GLN A 50 6.63 16.63 10.50
C GLN A 50 5.57 17.72 10.75
N ALA A 51 4.33 17.33 11.05
CA ALA A 51 3.28 18.27 11.42
C ALA A 51 3.66 19.10 12.67
N PHE A 52 4.30 18.48 13.66
CA PHE A 52 4.83 19.18 14.84
C PHE A 52 5.94 20.19 14.50
N ARG A 53 6.83 19.88 13.54
CA ARG A 53 7.85 20.85 13.08
C ARG A 53 7.22 22.05 12.40
N SER A 54 6.09 21.86 11.73
CA SER A 54 5.30 22.92 11.09
C SER A 54 4.13 23.42 11.95
N LYS A 55 4.20 23.29 13.28
CA LYS A 55 3.08 23.58 14.21
C LYS A 55 2.47 24.97 14.05
N ALA A 56 3.25 25.99 13.70
CA ALA A 56 2.75 27.33 13.45
C ALA A 56 1.68 27.37 12.33
N LEU A 57 1.82 26.51 11.32
CA LEU A 57 0.83 26.35 10.25
C LEU A 57 -0.46 25.72 10.78
N TYR A 58 -0.34 24.67 11.60
CA TYR A 58 -1.48 23.96 12.19
C TYR A 58 -2.24 24.77 13.24
N GLN A 59 -1.60 25.77 13.85
CA GLN A 59 -2.17 26.62 14.90
C GLN A 59 -2.46 28.05 14.44
N ARG A 60 -2.56 28.25 13.13
CA ARG A 60 -2.82 29.55 12.53
C ARG A 60 -4.16 30.12 13.00
N GLY A 61 -4.17 31.42 13.31
CA GLY A 61 -5.37 32.14 13.70
C GLY A 61 -6.46 32.10 12.62
N LYS A 62 -7.72 32.13 13.03
CA LYS A 62 -8.89 31.94 12.14
C LYS A 62 -8.97 32.96 10.99
N ASP A 63 -8.42 34.15 11.19
CA ASP A 63 -8.52 35.28 10.26
C ASP A 63 -7.40 35.31 9.19
N VAL A 64 -6.44 34.39 9.26
CA VAL A 64 -5.36 34.29 8.28
C VAL A 64 -5.67 33.11 7.34
N PRO A 65 -5.97 33.35 6.06
CA PRO A 65 -6.23 32.27 5.12
C PRO A 65 -4.95 31.49 4.79
N TYR A 66 -5.11 30.22 4.44
CA TYR A 66 -4.02 29.41 3.87
C TYR A 66 -3.83 29.71 2.39
N THR A 67 -2.57 29.79 1.95
CA THR A 67 -2.23 29.82 0.52
C THR A 67 -2.55 28.46 -0.14
N PRO A 68 -2.65 28.38 -1.48
CA PRO A 68 -2.84 27.11 -2.17
C PRO A 68 -1.80 26.04 -1.80
N ASP A 69 -0.52 26.42 -1.72
CA ASP A 69 0.57 25.50 -1.37
C ASP A 69 0.47 24.99 0.07
N GLU A 70 0.05 25.86 0.99
CA GLU A 70 -0.18 25.48 2.40
C GLU A 70 -1.38 24.55 2.54
N LYS A 71 -2.48 24.81 1.81
CA LYS A 71 -3.63 23.90 1.77
C LYS A 71 -3.22 22.54 1.25
N GLN A 72 -2.47 22.50 0.14
CA GLN A 72 -1.95 21.26 -0.42
C GLN A 72 -1.06 20.52 0.57
N LEU A 73 -0.16 21.20 1.27
CA LEU A 73 0.69 20.60 2.30
C LEU A 73 -0.14 20.01 3.44
N LEU A 74 -1.11 20.74 3.97
CA LEU A 74 -1.97 20.30 5.07
C LEU A 74 -2.82 19.09 4.67
N VAL A 75 -3.51 19.17 3.54
CA VAL A 75 -4.39 18.11 3.03
C VAL A 75 -3.59 16.87 2.66
N SER A 76 -2.46 17.02 1.97
CA SER A 76 -1.62 15.86 1.60
C SER A 76 -0.94 15.21 2.81
N THR A 77 -0.54 15.99 3.82
CA THR A 77 -0.04 15.44 5.10
C THR A 77 -1.14 14.66 5.82
N TRP A 78 -2.35 15.21 5.85
CA TRP A 78 -3.51 14.52 6.40
C TRP A 78 -3.85 13.24 5.63
N ALA A 79 -3.85 13.27 4.30
CA ALA A 79 -4.10 12.10 3.46
C ALA A 79 -3.08 10.99 3.70
N ALA A 80 -1.79 11.33 3.73
CA ALA A 80 -0.73 10.39 4.04
C ALA A 80 -0.88 9.80 5.46
N PHE A 81 -1.26 10.63 6.44
CA PHE A 81 -1.46 10.19 7.82
C PHE A 81 -2.67 9.27 7.93
N PHE A 82 -3.76 9.64 7.28
CA PHE A 82 -5.00 8.86 7.19
C PHE A 82 -4.73 7.50 6.53
N ASP A 83 -3.94 7.46 5.46
CA ASP A 83 -3.56 6.21 4.80
C ASP A 83 -2.78 5.27 5.73
N CYS A 84 -1.80 5.80 6.46
CA CYS A 84 -1.07 5.05 7.49
C CYS A 84 -2.00 4.55 8.61
N PHE A 85 -2.97 5.38 9.00
CA PHE A 85 -3.94 5.05 10.05
C PHE A 85 -4.87 3.92 9.61
N VAL A 86 -5.44 4.00 8.41
CA VAL A 86 -6.30 2.94 7.87
C VAL A 86 -5.50 1.65 7.69
N SER A 87 -4.28 1.71 7.15
CA SER A 87 -3.40 0.55 7.01
C SER A 87 -3.12 -0.15 8.35
N THR A 88 -2.94 0.63 9.42
CA THR A 88 -2.75 0.12 10.79
C THR A 88 -4.04 -0.54 11.32
N GLU A 89 -5.19 0.09 11.10
CA GLU A 89 -6.48 -0.45 11.57
C GLU A 89 -6.85 -1.73 10.84
N VAL A 90 -6.52 -1.86 9.56
CA VAL A 90 -6.78 -3.08 8.78
C VAL A 90 -6.12 -4.29 9.42
N VAL A 91 -4.86 -4.15 9.86
CA VAL A 91 -4.15 -5.20 10.60
C VAL A 91 -4.90 -5.50 11.91
N ARG A 92 -5.26 -4.46 12.66
CA ARG A 92 -6.01 -4.60 13.92
C ARG A 92 -7.33 -5.35 13.74
N GLN A 93 -8.10 -5.06 12.69
CA GLN A 93 -9.38 -5.69 12.40
C GLN A 93 -9.22 -7.15 11.98
N ARG A 94 -8.19 -7.47 11.19
CA ARG A 94 -7.91 -8.85 10.76
C ARG A 94 -7.72 -9.80 11.95
N TYR A 95 -7.08 -9.33 13.01
CA TYR A 95 -6.80 -10.13 14.21
C TYR A 95 -7.77 -9.87 15.36
N TRP A 96 -8.80 -9.03 15.17
CA TRP A 96 -9.73 -8.57 16.20
C TRP A 96 -10.31 -9.70 17.06
N ASP A 97 -10.66 -10.80 16.40
CA ASP A 97 -11.34 -11.95 17.01
C ASP A 97 -10.39 -12.91 17.75
N PHE A 98 -9.14 -12.51 18.06
CA PHE A 98 -8.16 -13.35 18.77
C PHE A 98 -8.68 -13.94 20.09
N LEU A 99 -9.61 -13.25 20.78
CA LEU A 99 -10.23 -13.74 22.00
C LEU A 99 -11.10 -14.99 21.80
N LYS A 100 -11.59 -15.24 20.59
CA LYS A 100 -12.31 -16.47 20.23
C LYS A 100 -11.37 -17.65 20.01
N VAL A 101 -10.08 -17.40 19.83
CA VAL A 101 -9.05 -18.42 19.63
C VAL A 101 -8.66 -19.02 20.99
N PRO A 102 -8.84 -20.33 21.22
CA PRO A 102 -8.57 -20.90 22.54
C PRO A 102 -7.07 -20.87 22.87
N VAL A 103 -6.71 -20.15 23.93
CA VAL A 103 -5.31 -19.95 24.35
C VAL A 103 -4.57 -21.26 24.67
N LEU A 104 -5.28 -22.28 25.14
CA LEU A 104 -4.69 -23.56 25.54
C LEU A 104 -4.36 -24.46 24.35
N THR A 105 -5.21 -24.48 23.32
CA THR A 105 -5.05 -25.37 22.16
C THR A 105 -4.40 -24.67 20.97
N GLN A 106 -4.49 -23.34 20.88
CA GLN A 106 -3.94 -22.53 19.79
C GLN A 106 -3.14 -21.33 20.35
N PRO A 107 -2.16 -21.55 21.25
CA PRO A 107 -1.43 -20.47 21.93
C PRO A 107 -0.71 -19.54 20.95
N LYS A 108 -0.17 -20.07 19.84
CA LYS A 108 0.57 -19.30 18.84
C LYS A 108 -0.32 -18.31 18.09
N LYS A 109 -1.48 -18.76 17.61
CA LYS A 109 -2.47 -17.90 16.94
C LYS A 109 -3.03 -16.84 17.87
N HIS A 110 -3.34 -17.23 19.11
CA HIS A 110 -3.82 -16.29 20.13
C HIS A 110 -2.77 -15.22 20.46
N ALA A 111 -1.50 -15.61 20.64
CA ALA A 111 -0.38 -14.71 20.93
C ALA A 111 -0.16 -13.67 19.82
N TRP A 112 -0.07 -14.12 18.56
CA TRP A 112 0.03 -13.22 17.40
C TRP A 112 -1.17 -12.29 17.28
N GLY A 113 -2.38 -12.84 17.42
CA GLY A 113 -3.61 -12.07 17.31
C GLY A 113 -3.68 -10.95 18.33
N PHE A 114 -3.36 -11.25 19.59
CA PHE A 114 -3.24 -10.23 20.64
C PHE A 114 -2.17 -9.19 20.31
N LEU A 115 -0.96 -9.63 19.95
CA LEU A 115 0.19 -8.76 19.72
C LEU A 115 -0.10 -7.72 18.63
N LEU A 116 -0.57 -8.17 17.46
CA LEU A 116 -0.85 -7.30 16.32
C LEU A 116 -2.01 -6.35 16.62
N THR A 117 -3.08 -6.85 17.26
CA THR A 117 -4.26 -6.04 17.62
C THR A 117 -3.90 -4.95 18.63
N HIS A 118 -3.16 -5.29 19.69
CA HIS A 118 -2.84 -4.35 20.76
C HIS A 118 -1.73 -3.36 20.35
N ALA A 119 -0.73 -3.81 19.59
CA ALA A 119 0.29 -2.92 19.06
C ALA A 119 -0.32 -1.85 18.13
N ALA A 120 -1.22 -2.24 17.22
CA ALA A 120 -1.97 -1.31 16.38
C ALA A 120 -2.78 -0.30 17.21
N LEU A 121 -3.57 -0.78 18.17
CA LEU A 121 -4.37 0.07 19.07
C LEU A 121 -3.53 1.15 19.76
N THR A 122 -2.43 0.73 20.37
CA THR A 122 -1.59 1.66 21.15
C THR A 122 -1.00 2.74 20.26
N ALA A 123 -0.54 2.39 19.06
CA ALA A 123 0.02 3.33 18.11
C ALA A 123 -1.04 4.30 17.56
N GLU A 124 -2.21 3.78 17.14
CA GLU A 124 -3.35 4.61 16.69
C GLU A 124 -3.77 5.64 17.73
N LEU A 125 -3.87 5.22 18.99
CA LEU A 125 -4.21 6.11 20.09
C LEU A 125 -3.11 7.14 20.34
N ALA A 126 -1.85 6.69 20.46
CA ALA A 126 -0.75 7.56 20.80
C ALA A 126 -0.50 8.63 19.73
N GLN A 127 -0.40 8.20 18.47
CA GLN A 127 -0.11 9.10 17.34
C GLN A 127 -1.37 9.85 16.90
N GLY A 128 -2.52 9.18 16.88
CA GLY A 128 -3.79 9.78 16.46
C GLY A 128 -4.27 10.87 17.40
N MET A 129 -4.21 10.67 18.73
CA MET A 129 -4.52 11.74 19.68
C MET A 129 -3.51 12.89 19.58
N ALA A 130 -2.22 12.59 19.41
CA ALA A 130 -1.20 13.63 19.25
C ALA A 130 -1.43 14.49 18.00
N PHE A 131 -1.86 13.87 16.89
CA PHE A 131 -2.23 14.58 15.67
C PHE A 131 -3.53 15.38 15.85
N ALA A 132 -4.56 14.80 16.48
CA ALA A 132 -5.80 15.52 16.78
C ALA A 132 -5.60 16.71 17.76
N ASP A 133 -4.66 16.60 18.70
CA ASP A 133 -4.28 17.70 19.60
C ASP A 133 -3.65 18.89 18.83
N LEU A 134 -2.91 18.63 17.74
CA LEU A 134 -2.29 19.68 16.91
C LEU A 134 -3.34 20.55 16.22
N THR A 135 -4.45 19.95 15.79
CA THR A 135 -5.53 20.62 15.04
C THR A 135 -6.61 21.20 15.94
N GLY A 136 -6.60 20.88 17.23
CA GLY A 136 -7.68 21.22 18.16
C GLY A 136 -7.89 22.73 18.28
N GLY A 137 -9.15 23.17 18.22
CA GLY A 137 -9.53 24.57 18.35
C GLY A 137 -9.44 25.41 17.07
N GLN A 138 -9.06 24.81 15.93
CA GLN A 138 -8.81 25.51 14.67
C GLN A 138 -9.89 25.24 13.62
N ALA A 139 -11.01 25.97 13.71
CA ALA A 139 -12.19 25.74 12.85
C ALA A 139 -11.89 25.77 11.34
N GLN A 140 -11.06 26.72 10.86
CA GLN A 140 -10.67 26.80 9.44
C GLN A 140 -9.94 25.54 8.97
N LEU A 141 -9.03 25.03 9.81
CA LEU A 141 -8.26 23.82 9.51
C LEU A 141 -9.15 22.58 9.56
N GLU A 142 -10.05 22.48 10.54
CA GLU A 142 -10.95 21.34 10.63
C GLU A 142 -11.88 21.24 9.43
N VAL A 143 -12.38 22.37 8.92
CA VAL A 143 -13.16 22.41 7.66
C VAL A 143 -12.30 21.91 6.50
N LEU A 144 -11.09 22.45 6.34
CA LEU A 144 -10.17 22.06 5.26
C LEU A 144 -9.86 20.54 5.28
N LEU A 145 -9.66 19.94 6.45
CA LEU A 145 -9.35 18.51 6.57
C LEU A 145 -10.58 17.59 6.42
N ASP A 146 -11.80 18.14 6.53
CA ASP A 146 -13.06 17.41 6.33
C ASP A 146 -13.61 17.53 4.91
N GLU A 147 -13.13 18.47 4.11
CA GLU A 147 -13.43 18.54 2.69
C GLU A 147 -12.96 17.26 1.97
N PRO A 148 -13.75 16.71 1.03
CA PRO A 148 -13.31 15.58 0.23
C PRO A 148 -12.14 15.99 -0.68
N SER A 149 -11.16 15.10 -0.82
CA SER A 149 -10.06 15.27 -1.79
C SER A 149 -9.87 13.95 -2.56
N PRO A 150 -10.68 13.72 -3.61
CA PRO A 150 -10.69 12.46 -4.35
C PRO A 150 -9.32 12.07 -4.94
N GLU A 151 -8.51 13.05 -5.34
CA GLU A 151 -7.14 12.86 -5.83
C GLU A 151 -6.21 12.17 -4.81
N TYR A 152 -6.50 12.36 -3.52
CA TYR A 152 -5.81 11.73 -2.40
C TYR A 152 -6.61 10.58 -1.78
N GLY A 153 -7.76 10.20 -2.36
CA GLY A 153 -8.64 9.18 -1.81
C GLY A 153 -9.27 9.55 -0.46
N LEU A 154 -9.38 10.85 -0.13
CA LEU A 154 -10.00 11.33 1.11
C LEU A 154 -11.51 11.52 0.94
N PRO A 155 -12.36 10.77 1.67
CA PRO A 155 -13.80 10.99 1.65
C PRO A 155 -14.18 12.20 2.52
N ALA A 156 -15.34 12.80 2.23
CA ALA A 156 -15.89 13.87 3.05
C ALA A 156 -16.00 13.45 4.52
N ARG A 157 -15.72 14.37 5.45
CA ARG A 157 -15.77 14.14 6.91
C ARG A 157 -14.79 13.08 7.42
N ALA A 158 -13.73 12.75 6.67
CA ALA A 158 -12.71 11.79 7.10
C ALA A 158 -12.07 12.20 8.42
N PHE A 159 -11.73 13.48 8.57
CA PHE A 159 -11.04 14.01 9.75
C PHE A 159 -11.92 14.01 11.00
N SER A 160 -13.18 14.44 10.88
CA SER A 160 -14.20 14.36 11.93
C SER A 160 -14.41 12.93 12.42
N ARG A 161 -14.50 11.95 11.51
CA ARG A 161 -14.64 10.53 11.87
C ARG A 161 -13.40 9.98 12.57
N PHE A 162 -12.22 10.31 12.06
CA PHE A 162 -10.94 9.99 12.71
C PHE A 162 -10.87 10.54 14.13
N LYS A 163 -11.18 11.83 14.33
CA LYS A 163 -11.20 12.45 15.67
C LYS A 163 -12.13 11.68 16.59
N LYS A 164 -13.37 11.43 16.19
CA LYS A 164 -14.34 10.66 16.99
C LYS A 164 -13.79 9.31 17.42
N LYS A 165 -13.08 8.58 16.53
CA LYS A 165 -12.48 7.28 16.84
C LYS A 165 -11.34 7.36 17.86
N VAL A 166 -10.36 8.23 17.62
CA VAL A 166 -9.15 8.31 18.48
C VAL A 166 -9.43 8.95 19.84
N VAL A 167 -10.53 9.70 19.97
CA VAL A 167 -10.98 10.29 21.24
C VAL A 167 -12.10 9.49 21.92
N HIS A 168 -12.55 8.38 21.34
CA HIS A 168 -13.68 7.61 21.85
C HIS A 168 -13.36 6.91 23.18
N VAL A 169 -14.37 6.85 24.05
CA VAL A 169 -14.28 6.19 25.37
C VAL A 169 -13.98 4.70 25.23
N GLY A 170 -14.66 4.02 24.30
CA GLY A 170 -14.46 2.59 24.07
C GLY A 170 -13.03 2.25 23.68
N THR A 171 -12.39 3.06 22.85
CA THR A 171 -10.99 2.89 22.47
C THR A 171 -10.05 3.08 23.67
N SER A 172 -10.42 3.97 24.60
CA SER A 172 -9.69 4.19 25.85
C SER A 172 -9.78 2.99 26.80
N THR A 173 -10.97 2.41 26.96
CA THR A 173 -11.16 1.18 27.76
C THR A 173 -10.31 0.02 27.22
N GLN A 174 -10.30 -0.16 25.89
CA GLN A 174 -9.51 -1.20 25.22
C GLN A 174 -8.00 -1.09 25.48
N LEU A 175 -7.49 0.13 25.62
CA LEU A 175 -6.08 0.34 25.97
C LEU A 175 -5.76 -0.23 27.35
N PHE A 176 -6.61 0.04 28.33
CA PHE A 176 -6.40 -0.41 29.71
C PHE A 176 -6.60 -1.92 29.85
N THR A 177 -7.69 -2.46 29.31
CA THR A 177 -7.96 -3.90 29.34
C THR A 177 -6.89 -4.68 28.59
N GLY A 178 -6.44 -4.21 27.42
CA GLY A 178 -5.38 -4.84 26.64
C GLY A 178 -4.02 -4.81 27.34
N ASP A 179 -3.67 -3.72 28.02
CA ASP A 179 -2.43 -3.66 28.81
C ASP A 179 -2.46 -4.55 30.06
N GLY A 180 -3.62 -4.67 30.71
CA GLY A 180 -3.84 -5.62 31.81
C GLY A 180 -3.74 -7.07 31.30
N TYR A 181 -4.38 -7.37 30.18
CA TYR A 181 -4.34 -8.68 29.54
C TYR A 181 -2.93 -9.05 29.06
N ARG A 182 -2.14 -8.10 28.57
CA ARG A 182 -0.71 -8.33 28.26
C ARG A 182 0.06 -8.90 29.45
N ALA A 183 -0.19 -8.36 30.64
CA ALA A 183 0.51 -8.79 31.85
C ALA A 183 0.18 -10.24 32.21
N THR A 184 -1.06 -10.68 31.98
CA THR A 184 -1.48 -12.07 32.22
C THR A 184 -1.05 -13.02 31.11
N LEU A 185 -0.93 -12.54 29.87
CA LEU A 185 -0.49 -13.32 28.71
C LEU A 185 1.03 -13.58 28.63
N HIS A 186 1.85 -12.92 29.44
CA HIS A 186 3.32 -13.05 29.34
C HIS A 186 3.83 -14.50 29.29
N PRO A 187 3.35 -15.45 30.12
CA PRO A 187 3.76 -16.86 30.03
C PRO A 187 3.36 -17.53 28.71
N VAL A 188 2.22 -17.17 28.13
CA VAL A 188 1.73 -17.69 26.85
C VAL A 188 2.56 -17.13 25.69
N LEU A 189 2.85 -15.82 25.72
CA LEU A 189 3.71 -15.16 24.73
C LEU A 189 5.10 -15.81 24.69
N ALA A 190 5.71 -16.04 25.86
CA ALA A 190 7.00 -16.72 25.95
C ALA A 190 6.96 -18.16 25.42
N LYS A 191 5.98 -18.97 25.84
CA LYS A 191 5.84 -20.37 25.40
C LYS A 191 5.49 -20.52 23.91
N SER A 192 4.87 -19.50 23.31
CA SER A 192 4.47 -19.53 21.90
C SER A 192 5.63 -19.31 20.91
N GLY A 193 6.80 -18.87 21.39
CA GLY A 193 7.94 -18.47 20.56
C GLY A 193 7.74 -17.16 19.78
N VAL A 194 6.59 -16.49 19.92
CA VAL A 194 6.28 -15.25 19.17
C VAL A 194 7.21 -14.10 19.56
N LEU A 195 7.68 -14.06 20.81
CA LEU A 195 8.57 -12.99 21.28
C LEU A 195 9.96 -13.01 20.60
N ASP A 196 10.36 -14.17 20.08
CA ASP A 196 11.66 -14.38 19.43
C ASP A 196 11.60 -14.16 17.90
N GLU A 197 10.40 -13.91 17.35
CA GLU A 197 10.22 -13.66 15.93
C GLU A 197 10.88 -12.32 15.52
N PRO A 198 11.57 -12.27 14.37
CA PRO A 198 12.20 -11.05 13.88
C PRO A 198 11.22 -9.87 13.84
N GLY A 199 11.63 -8.73 14.40
CA GLY A 199 10.83 -7.51 14.45
C GLY A 199 9.84 -7.42 15.63
N VAL A 200 9.46 -8.54 16.25
CA VAL A 200 8.53 -8.53 17.41
C VAL A 200 9.10 -7.81 18.63
N PRO A 201 10.38 -7.96 19.03
CA PRO A 201 10.94 -7.20 20.15
C PRO A 201 10.82 -5.68 19.98
N ALA A 202 11.09 -5.18 18.77
CA ALA A 202 10.96 -3.76 18.44
C ALA A 202 9.50 -3.30 18.48
N LEU A 203 8.57 -4.09 17.91
CA LEU A 203 7.13 -3.82 18.00
C LEU A 203 6.67 -3.75 19.47
N PHE A 204 7.11 -4.68 20.30
CA PHE A 204 6.71 -4.76 21.70
C PHE A 204 7.19 -3.55 22.51
N GLN A 205 8.42 -3.10 22.25
CA GLN A 205 8.96 -1.87 22.85
C GLN A 205 8.16 -0.63 22.40
N ALA A 206 7.85 -0.53 21.10
CA ALA A 206 7.05 0.56 20.55
C ALA A 206 5.64 0.58 21.15
N MET A 207 4.97 -0.57 21.23
CA MET A 207 3.66 -0.75 21.87
C MET A 207 3.65 -0.23 23.32
N ARG A 208 4.67 -0.54 24.12
CA ARG A 208 4.78 -0.04 25.51
C ARG A 208 4.95 1.48 25.56
N LYS A 209 5.77 2.04 24.67
CA LYS A 209 6.00 3.49 24.58
C LYS A 209 4.72 4.22 24.17
N ASP A 210 4.02 3.70 23.17
CA ASP A 210 2.79 4.25 22.64
C ASP A 210 1.65 4.14 23.69
N SER A 211 1.50 3.00 24.36
CA SER A 211 0.56 2.87 25.50
C SER A 211 0.80 3.94 26.56
N LYS A 212 2.06 4.15 27.00
CA LYS A 212 2.40 5.18 27.98
C LYS A 212 2.02 6.58 27.48
N ALA A 213 2.32 6.89 26.22
CA ALA A 213 2.02 8.17 25.61
C ALA A 213 0.51 8.43 25.44
N ALA A 214 -0.26 7.39 25.10
CA ALA A 214 -1.71 7.45 24.98
C ALA A 214 -2.37 7.68 26.35
N ARG A 215 -1.97 6.91 27.37
CA ARG A 215 -2.46 7.09 28.76
C ARG A 215 -2.23 8.50 29.28
N ALA A 216 -1.02 9.04 29.08
CA ALA A 216 -0.69 10.38 29.52
C ALA A 216 -1.58 11.46 28.88
N ARG A 217 -2.01 11.26 27.62
CA ARG A 217 -2.94 12.18 26.94
C ARG A 217 -4.39 12.02 27.40
N LEU A 218 -4.85 10.78 27.58
CA LEU A 218 -6.19 10.50 28.09
C LEU A 218 -6.40 11.09 29.49
N MET A 219 -5.40 10.95 30.37
CA MET A 219 -5.41 11.56 31.71
C MET A 219 -5.61 13.07 31.66
N LYS A 220 -4.94 13.76 30.74
CA LYS A 220 -5.04 15.21 30.58
C LYS A 220 -6.41 15.66 30.06
N ARG A 221 -7.11 14.81 29.30
CA ARG A 221 -8.39 15.14 28.66
C ARG A 221 -9.61 14.93 29.55
N GLY A 222 -9.52 14.13 30.62
CA GLY A 222 -10.64 13.99 31.56
C GLY A 222 -10.47 12.87 32.59
N PRO A 223 -10.25 13.19 33.88
CA PRO A 223 -10.09 12.18 34.94
C PRO A 223 -11.37 11.36 35.21
N VAL A 224 -12.56 11.85 34.85
CA VAL A 224 -13.83 11.11 35.00
C VAL A 224 -13.96 9.99 33.96
N LEU A 225 -13.57 10.26 32.71
CA LEU A 225 -13.44 9.26 31.64
C LEU A 225 -12.45 8.16 32.03
N PHE A 226 -11.34 8.57 32.63
CA PHE A 226 -10.32 7.69 33.16
C PHE A 226 -10.81 6.84 34.34
N ALA A 227 -11.53 7.45 35.30
CA ALA A 227 -12.07 6.74 36.46
C ALA A 227 -13.11 5.69 36.06
N LYS A 228 -13.98 5.99 35.09
CA LYS A 228 -14.97 5.04 34.58
C LYS A 228 -14.31 3.85 33.85
N ALA A 229 -13.37 4.13 32.94
CA ALA A 229 -12.65 3.08 32.22
C ALA A 229 -11.77 2.21 33.14
N ALA A 230 -11.18 2.79 34.20
CA ALA A 230 -10.42 2.05 35.21
C ALA A 230 -11.32 1.22 36.14
N ALA A 231 -12.50 1.74 36.51
CA ALA A 231 -13.48 1.01 37.33
C ALA A 231 -14.06 -0.22 36.61
N ASP A 232 -14.38 -0.10 35.31
CA ASP A 232 -14.86 -1.22 34.49
C ASP A 232 -13.84 -2.38 34.41
N VAL A 233 -12.53 -2.07 34.50
CA VAL A 233 -11.45 -3.08 34.52
C VAL A 233 -11.37 -3.82 35.86
N THR A 234 -11.71 -3.16 36.97
CA THR A 234 -11.61 -3.75 38.32
C THR A 234 -12.75 -4.71 38.67
N GLN A 235 -13.89 -4.63 37.97
CA GLN A 235 -15.06 -5.44 38.31
C GLN A 235 -15.14 -6.79 37.59
N ASP A 236 -14.34 -7.04 36.56
CA ASP A 236 -14.47 -8.29 35.80
C ASP A 236 -13.12 -8.73 35.20
N THR A 237 -12.42 -9.63 35.88
CA THR A 237 -11.18 -10.28 35.39
C THR A 237 -11.46 -11.39 34.37
N THR A 238 -12.72 -11.58 33.98
CA THR A 238 -13.14 -12.55 32.98
C THR A 238 -13.09 -11.94 31.58
N ALA A 239 -12.72 -12.75 30.57
CA ALA A 239 -12.57 -12.38 29.15
C ALA A 239 -13.78 -11.65 28.51
N ARG A 240 -14.91 -11.53 29.20
CA ARG A 240 -16.15 -10.84 28.78
C ARG A 240 -16.10 -9.31 28.88
N ALA A 241 -15.22 -8.72 29.69
CA ALA A 241 -15.10 -7.26 29.82
C ALA A 241 -14.00 -6.62 28.95
N VAL A 242 -13.17 -7.42 28.28
CA VAL A 242 -11.91 -6.94 27.70
C VAL A 242 -12.11 -6.12 26.42
N PHE A 243 -13.16 -6.39 25.65
CA PHE A 243 -13.49 -5.65 24.43
C PHE A 243 -15.00 -5.70 24.20
N PRO A 244 -15.83 -4.82 24.81
CA PRO A 244 -17.20 -4.69 24.35
C PRO A 244 -17.13 -4.31 22.86
N VAL A 245 -17.68 -5.17 22.00
CA VAL A 245 -17.86 -4.89 20.57
C VAL A 245 -18.81 -3.71 20.48
N GLN A 246 -18.29 -2.49 20.54
CA GLN A 246 -19.08 -1.31 20.26
C GLN A 246 -19.31 -1.28 18.75
N LYS A 247 -20.59 -1.42 18.37
CA LYS A 247 -21.15 -1.26 17.02
C LYS A 247 -20.56 -0.09 16.22
N THR A 248 -20.06 0.93 16.90
CA THR A 248 -19.53 2.17 16.32
C THR A 248 -18.26 1.99 15.48
N VAL A 249 -17.48 0.91 15.68
CA VAL A 249 -16.28 0.63 14.85
C VAL A 249 -16.66 -0.05 13.52
N ALA A 250 -17.71 -0.86 13.51
CA ALA A 250 -18.26 -1.48 12.30
C ALA A 250 -18.91 -0.45 11.36
N GLU A 251 -19.35 0.70 11.87
CA GLU A 251 -19.96 1.76 11.06
C GLU A 251 -18.93 2.61 10.28
N TRP A 252 -17.64 2.61 10.69
CA TRP A 252 -16.63 3.48 10.07
C TRP A 252 -16.02 2.89 8.79
N MET A 253 -15.88 1.57 8.73
CA MET A 253 -15.35 0.85 7.56
C MET A 253 -16.44 0.06 6.78
N GLY A 254 -17.71 0.26 7.11
CA GLY A 254 -18.77 -0.70 6.79
C GLY A 254 -18.57 -2.02 7.54
N ASP A 255 -19.49 -2.98 7.41
CA ASP A 255 -19.34 -4.36 7.90
C ASP A 255 -18.18 -5.13 7.23
N THR A 256 -17.27 -4.42 6.55
CA THR A 256 -16.07 -4.85 5.85
C THR A 256 -15.02 -5.37 6.83
N ARG A 257 -15.32 -6.51 7.44
CA ARG A 257 -14.25 -7.43 7.86
C ARG A 257 -13.40 -7.66 6.63
N VAL A 258 -12.08 -7.59 6.75
CA VAL A 258 -11.15 -7.87 5.63
C VAL A 258 -11.49 -9.25 5.07
N HIS A 259 -12.29 -9.29 3.99
CA HIS A 259 -13.03 -10.49 3.58
C HIS A 259 -12.12 -11.53 2.93
N ARG A 260 -10.91 -11.12 2.52
CA ARG A 260 -10.00 -11.90 1.70
C ARG A 260 -8.55 -11.65 2.08
N SER A 261 -7.86 -12.71 2.49
CA SER A 261 -6.41 -12.70 2.72
C SER A 261 -5.71 -13.48 1.61
N GLY A 262 -4.88 -12.79 0.80
CA GLY A 262 -3.90 -13.44 -0.06
C GLY A 262 -4.42 -14.16 -1.32
N LYS A 263 -5.65 -13.90 -1.77
CA LYS A 263 -6.17 -14.44 -3.04
C LYS A 263 -6.64 -13.31 -3.95
N PRO A 264 -5.87 -12.83 -4.93
CA PRO A 264 -6.26 -11.73 -5.83
C PRO A 264 -7.63 -11.92 -6.53
N LEU A 265 -8.26 -10.82 -6.94
CA LEU A 265 -9.55 -10.83 -7.66
C LEU A 265 -9.38 -11.11 -9.17
N ILE A 266 -8.31 -10.60 -9.77
CA ILE A 266 -7.98 -10.90 -11.16
C ILE A 266 -7.50 -12.34 -11.24
N THR A 267 -8.06 -13.13 -12.13
CA THR A 267 -7.63 -14.51 -12.34
C THR A 267 -6.41 -14.59 -13.25
N ARG A 268 -5.62 -15.66 -13.11
CA ARG A 268 -4.49 -15.95 -14.01
C ARG A 268 -4.95 -16.05 -15.47
N GLU A 269 -6.14 -16.62 -15.71
CA GLU A 269 -6.73 -16.73 -17.04
C GLU A 269 -6.98 -15.35 -17.67
N GLN A 270 -7.49 -14.38 -16.88
CA GLN A 270 -7.67 -13.00 -17.35
C GLN A 270 -6.33 -12.32 -17.67
N VAL A 271 -5.31 -12.54 -16.83
CA VAL A 271 -3.95 -12.04 -17.08
C VAL A 271 -3.41 -12.60 -18.39
N LEU A 272 -3.52 -13.91 -18.61
CA LEU A 272 -3.04 -14.57 -19.84
C LEU A 272 -3.81 -14.10 -21.08
N ALA A 273 -5.11 -13.86 -20.97
CA ALA A 273 -5.93 -13.33 -22.06
C ALA A 273 -5.57 -11.87 -22.42
N LEU A 274 -5.01 -11.11 -21.48
CA LEU A 274 -4.56 -9.74 -21.70
C LEU A 274 -3.22 -9.67 -22.46
N LEU A 275 -2.31 -10.63 -22.27
CA LEU A 275 -0.95 -10.59 -22.83
C LEU A 275 -0.85 -10.30 -24.35
N PRO A 276 -1.72 -10.86 -25.22
CA PRO A 276 -1.67 -10.56 -26.66
C PRO A 276 -1.89 -9.08 -27.01
N HIS A 277 -2.49 -8.30 -26.10
CA HIS A 277 -2.76 -6.87 -26.29
C HIS A 277 -1.61 -5.98 -25.77
N LEU A 278 -0.71 -6.52 -24.97
CA LEU A 278 0.41 -5.80 -24.37
C LEU A 278 1.59 -5.68 -25.34
N ALA A 279 2.38 -4.62 -25.18
CA ALA A 279 3.59 -4.38 -25.96
C ALA A 279 4.72 -3.88 -25.06
N PRO A 280 5.98 -4.26 -25.35
CA PRO A 280 7.14 -3.70 -24.65
C PRO A 280 7.10 -2.16 -24.61
N GLY A 281 7.18 -1.60 -23.41
CA GLY A 281 7.06 -0.17 -23.13
C GLY A 281 5.67 0.28 -22.66
N ASP A 282 4.70 -0.61 -22.47
CA ASP A 282 3.45 -0.26 -21.79
C ASP A 282 3.71 0.02 -20.30
N VAL A 283 3.01 1.01 -19.76
CA VAL A 283 3.02 1.37 -18.34
C VAL A 283 1.77 0.78 -17.70
N MET A 284 1.95 0.00 -16.64
CA MET A 284 0.85 -0.58 -15.89
C MET A 284 0.72 0.08 -14.52
N VAL A 285 -0.51 0.25 -14.07
CA VAL A 285 -0.84 0.61 -12.68
C VAL A 285 -1.56 -0.58 -12.06
N ALA A 286 -1.09 -0.97 -10.88
CA ALA A 286 -1.54 -2.18 -10.21
C ALA A 286 -1.99 -1.86 -8.79
N ARG A 287 -2.99 -2.58 -8.31
CA ARG A 287 -3.43 -2.52 -6.93
C ARG A 287 -3.80 -3.91 -6.46
N GLN A 288 -3.11 -4.36 -5.42
CA GLN A 288 -3.59 -5.45 -4.58
C GLN A 288 -4.13 -4.85 -3.28
N ASN A 289 -5.39 -5.13 -2.98
CA ASN A 289 -6.00 -4.77 -1.71
C ASN A 289 -5.22 -5.46 -0.58
N TRP A 290 -5.02 -4.70 0.49
CA TRP A 290 -4.41 -5.22 1.73
C TRP A 290 -2.95 -5.68 1.58
N PHE A 291 -2.26 -5.22 0.53
CA PHE A 291 -0.85 -5.48 0.31
C PHE A 291 0.03 -4.29 0.71
N LEU A 292 1.29 -4.58 1.03
CA LEU A 292 2.24 -3.71 1.74
C LEU A 292 2.70 -2.48 0.93
N SER A 293 2.61 -2.51 -0.40
CA SER A 293 3.22 -1.49 -1.24
C SER A 293 2.54 -0.11 -1.06
N ASN A 294 3.32 0.88 -0.64
CA ASN A 294 2.98 2.32 -0.67
C ASN A 294 2.04 2.83 0.44
N ILE A 295 2.21 2.32 1.68
CA ILE A 295 1.61 2.91 2.88
C ILE A 295 2.13 4.34 3.09
N GLY A 296 1.20 5.30 3.17
CA GLY A 296 1.50 6.73 3.32
C GLY A 296 1.58 7.49 1.99
N LEU A 297 1.49 6.81 0.84
CA LEU A 297 1.20 7.46 -0.44
C LEU A 297 -0.32 7.37 -0.70
N PRO A 298 -1.05 8.49 -0.63
CA PRO A 298 -2.49 8.51 -0.81
C PRO A 298 -2.91 8.33 -2.27
N GLY A 299 -4.14 7.86 -2.49
CA GLY A 299 -4.71 7.64 -3.83
C GLY A 299 -5.11 6.18 -4.09
N PHE A 300 -5.99 5.97 -5.07
CA PHE A 300 -6.52 4.65 -5.42
C PHE A 300 -5.43 3.69 -5.89
N TRP A 301 -4.55 4.13 -6.79
CA TRP A 301 -3.48 3.33 -7.36
C TRP A 301 -2.21 3.45 -6.50
N PRO A 302 -1.80 2.38 -5.80
CA PRO A 302 -0.58 2.40 -5.03
C PRO A 302 0.65 2.15 -5.92
N HIS A 303 0.57 1.30 -6.94
CA HIS A 303 1.74 0.75 -7.62
C HIS A 303 1.75 1.06 -9.12
N ALA A 304 2.95 1.15 -9.68
CA ALA A 304 3.17 1.24 -11.12
C ALA A 304 4.38 0.40 -11.53
N GLU A 305 4.31 -0.16 -12.72
CA GLU A 305 5.31 -1.09 -13.24
C GLU A 305 5.47 -0.93 -14.77
N LEU A 306 6.63 -1.37 -15.29
CA LEU A 306 6.96 -1.28 -16.71
C LEU A 306 6.85 -2.66 -17.37
N TYR A 307 5.95 -2.80 -18.33
CA TYR A 307 5.88 -4.01 -19.16
C TYR A 307 6.99 -3.98 -20.20
N VAL A 308 7.87 -4.98 -20.19
CA VAL A 308 9.00 -5.12 -21.14
C VAL A 308 8.82 -6.32 -22.07
N GLY A 309 7.81 -7.15 -21.83
CA GLY A 309 7.56 -8.41 -22.55
C GLY A 309 8.64 -9.45 -22.30
N THR A 310 8.57 -10.58 -22.99
CA THR A 310 9.67 -11.57 -23.04
C THR A 310 10.78 -11.13 -24.00
N ALA A 311 11.96 -11.76 -23.94
CA ALA A 311 13.04 -11.49 -24.89
C ALA A 311 12.60 -11.64 -26.36
N GLN A 312 11.68 -12.58 -26.66
CA GLN A 312 11.13 -12.79 -28.00
C GLN A 312 10.12 -11.71 -28.40
N GLU A 313 9.30 -11.23 -27.46
CA GLU A 313 8.39 -10.10 -27.69
C GLU A 313 9.17 -8.80 -27.90
N MET A 314 10.21 -8.57 -27.10
CA MET A 314 11.13 -7.44 -27.21
C MET A 314 11.87 -7.44 -28.55
N ALA A 315 12.40 -8.59 -28.98
CA ALA A 315 13.04 -8.72 -30.29
C ALA A 315 12.07 -8.40 -31.43
N ARG A 316 10.85 -8.95 -31.37
CA ARG A 316 9.80 -8.67 -32.37
C ARG A 316 9.41 -7.18 -32.43
N ALA A 317 9.38 -6.51 -31.28
CA ALA A 317 9.02 -5.10 -31.20
C ALA A 317 10.12 -4.16 -31.72
N PHE A 318 11.41 -4.51 -31.52
CA PHE A 318 12.51 -3.54 -31.65
C PHE A 318 13.62 -3.96 -32.62
N ASP A 319 13.95 -5.25 -32.74
CA ASP A 319 15.19 -5.67 -33.42
C ASP A 319 15.14 -5.52 -34.94
N ALA A 320 13.94 -5.50 -35.54
CA ALA A 320 13.75 -5.28 -36.96
C ALA A 320 13.50 -3.81 -37.33
N ASP A 321 13.21 -2.95 -36.34
CA ASP A 321 12.86 -1.55 -36.56
C ASP A 321 14.09 -0.74 -37.03
N PRO A 322 14.02 -0.04 -38.18
CA PRO A 322 15.17 0.62 -38.76
C PRO A 322 15.69 1.78 -37.89
N ASP A 323 14.80 2.53 -37.24
CA ASP A 323 15.18 3.66 -36.39
C ASP A 323 15.81 3.16 -35.09
N VAL A 324 15.31 2.05 -34.55
CA VAL A 324 15.94 1.38 -33.40
C VAL A 324 17.32 0.86 -33.77
N LYS A 325 17.49 0.19 -34.92
CA LYS A 325 18.81 -0.27 -35.39
C LYS A 325 19.79 0.89 -35.55
N ALA A 326 19.36 1.98 -36.18
CA ALA A 326 20.17 3.17 -36.37
C ALA A 326 20.60 3.77 -35.02
N TRP A 327 19.68 3.87 -34.06
CA TRP A 327 20.00 4.32 -32.70
C TRP A 327 20.96 3.35 -32.00
N VAL A 328 20.68 2.05 -32.02
CA VAL A 328 21.50 1.00 -31.38
C VAL A 328 22.94 1.08 -31.89
N ALA A 329 23.15 1.26 -33.19
CA ALA A 329 24.47 1.40 -33.81
C ALA A 329 25.32 2.56 -33.24
N THR A 330 24.71 3.56 -32.61
CA THR A 330 25.41 4.66 -31.94
C THR A 330 25.83 4.33 -30.50
N LEU A 331 25.33 3.23 -29.92
CA LEU A 331 25.63 2.83 -28.56
C LEU A 331 27.06 2.25 -28.44
N PRO A 332 27.71 2.40 -27.26
CA PRO A 332 29.04 1.83 -27.05
C PRO A 332 29.07 0.31 -27.26
N GLY A 333 30.14 -0.15 -27.91
CA GLY A 333 30.42 -1.58 -28.07
C GLY A 333 29.63 -2.27 -29.17
N GLN A 334 29.03 -1.56 -30.12
CA GLN A 334 28.38 -2.17 -31.29
C GLN A 334 29.36 -2.67 -32.35
N PRO A 335 28.97 -3.68 -33.15
CA PRO A 335 29.75 -4.12 -34.31
C PRO A 335 29.92 -2.98 -35.32
N ALA A 336 31.12 -2.86 -35.89
CA ALA A 336 31.42 -1.89 -36.96
C ALA A 336 30.54 -2.08 -38.22
N THR A 337 29.93 -3.26 -38.38
CA THR A 337 29.03 -3.62 -39.47
C THR A 337 27.64 -2.99 -39.36
N GLY A 338 27.27 -2.38 -38.22
CA GLY A 338 25.94 -1.79 -38.02
C GLY A 338 24.81 -2.82 -37.90
N THR A 339 25.14 -4.11 -37.70
CA THR A 339 24.17 -5.22 -37.63
C THR A 339 23.70 -5.53 -36.20
N GLY A 340 24.00 -4.66 -35.23
CA GLY A 340 23.60 -4.84 -33.83
C GLY A 340 22.09 -4.73 -33.65
N THR A 341 21.51 -5.61 -32.83
CA THR A 341 20.10 -5.53 -32.43
C THR A 341 19.97 -4.99 -31.00
N PHE A 342 18.78 -4.51 -30.64
CA PHE A 342 18.54 -3.96 -29.31
C PHE A 342 18.68 -5.04 -28.22
N THR A 343 18.09 -6.22 -28.44
CA THR A 343 18.21 -7.33 -27.48
C THR A 343 19.64 -7.83 -27.35
N ALA A 344 20.41 -7.90 -28.45
CA ALA A 344 21.83 -8.25 -28.42
C ALA A 344 22.66 -7.21 -27.65
N HIS A 345 22.31 -5.91 -27.77
CA HIS A 345 22.93 -4.87 -26.96
C HIS A 345 22.67 -5.07 -25.47
N LEU A 346 21.42 -5.33 -25.06
CA LEU A 346 21.08 -5.58 -23.65
C LEU A 346 21.83 -6.80 -23.10
N ALA A 347 21.89 -7.90 -23.86
CA ALA A 347 22.62 -9.10 -23.48
C ALA A 347 24.12 -8.83 -23.26
N LYS A 348 24.72 -7.99 -24.11
CA LYS A 348 26.14 -7.63 -24.01
C LYS A 348 26.41 -6.63 -22.88
N ALA A 349 25.56 -5.61 -22.73
CA ALA A 349 25.72 -4.56 -21.73
C ALA A 349 25.42 -5.05 -20.30
N PHE A 350 24.50 -6.01 -20.16
CA PHE A 350 24.07 -6.53 -18.86
C PHE A 350 23.99 -8.07 -18.84
N PRO A 351 25.10 -8.79 -19.00
CA PRO A 351 25.07 -10.25 -19.18
C PRO A 351 24.39 -10.99 -18.01
N ALA A 352 24.67 -10.61 -16.77
CA ALA A 352 24.04 -11.20 -15.59
C ALA A 352 22.53 -10.89 -15.51
N LYS A 353 22.14 -9.63 -15.79
CA LYS A 353 20.73 -9.20 -15.77
C LYS A 353 19.93 -9.84 -16.90
N TRP A 354 20.53 -9.96 -18.08
CA TRP A 354 19.92 -10.63 -19.23
C TRP A 354 19.72 -12.13 -18.97
N ALA A 355 20.70 -12.79 -18.34
CA ALA A 355 20.57 -14.18 -17.92
C ALA A 355 19.46 -14.38 -16.88
N GLN A 356 19.24 -13.42 -15.98
CA GLN A 356 18.11 -13.43 -15.06
C GLN A 356 16.78 -13.20 -15.80
N TYR A 357 16.70 -12.18 -16.64
CA TYR A 357 15.52 -11.81 -17.41
C TYR A 357 15.03 -12.89 -18.39
N THR A 358 15.94 -13.72 -18.92
CA THR A 358 15.59 -14.81 -19.85
C THR A 358 15.23 -16.12 -19.17
N ARG A 359 15.33 -16.19 -17.83
CA ARG A 359 14.88 -17.34 -17.05
C ARG A 359 13.48 -17.10 -16.51
N PRO A 360 12.71 -18.18 -16.26
CA PRO A 360 11.48 -18.05 -15.51
C PRO A 360 11.72 -17.43 -14.13
N ASP A 361 10.72 -16.71 -13.63
CA ASP A 361 10.74 -16.13 -12.29
C ASP A 361 10.49 -17.20 -11.20
N ALA A 362 10.34 -16.76 -9.94
CA ALA A 362 10.10 -17.66 -8.81
C ALA A 362 8.77 -18.44 -8.90
N HIS A 363 7.83 -18.00 -9.73
CA HIS A 363 6.55 -18.66 -9.98
C HIS A 363 6.61 -19.59 -11.22
N GLY A 364 7.75 -19.65 -11.90
CA GLY A 364 7.92 -20.42 -13.13
C GLY A 364 7.42 -19.72 -14.38
N ASP A 365 7.08 -18.43 -14.31
CA ASP A 365 6.60 -17.65 -15.43
C ASP A 365 7.74 -16.97 -16.19
N PRO A 366 7.66 -16.86 -17.53
CA PRO A 366 8.60 -16.01 -18.24
C PRO A 366 8.48 -14.56 -17.76
N VAL A 367 9.62 -13.96 -17.42
CA VAL A 367 9.70 -12.56 -17.01
C VAL A 367 9.17 -11.65 -18.11
N ARG A 368 8.35 -10.67 -17.70
CA ARG A 368 7.75 -9.67 -18.59
C ARG A 368 7.77 -8.26 -18.03
N ILE A 369 8.09 -8.09 -16.75
CA ILE A 369 7.89 -6.85 -16.02
C ILE A 369 9.21 -6.44 -15.36
N ILE A 370 9.47 -5.14 -15.36
CA ILE A 370 10.44 -4.51 -14.47
C ILE A 370 9.67 -3.60 -13.52
N GLU A 371 9.82 -3.85 -12.23
CA GLU A 371 9.12 -3.10 -11.18
C GLU A 371 10.03 -2.85 -9.98
N SER A 372 9.71 -1.84 -9.17
CA SER A 372 10.38 -1.64 -7.87
C SER A 372 9.43 -2.08 -6.76
N ILE A 373 9.79 -3.16 -6.06
CA ILE A 373 9.04 -3.78 -4.96
C ILE A 373 9.94 -3.91 -3.73
N SER A 374 9.48 -4.50 -2.63
CA SER A 374 10.25 -4.62 -1.38
C SER A 374 11.66 -5.19 -1.55
N GLU A 375 11.85 -6.08 -2.52
CA GLU A 375 13.08 -6.74 -2.92
C GLU A 375 14.04 -5.82 -3.71
N GLY A 376 13.58 -4.62 -4.06
CA GLY A 376 14.22 -3.67 -4.95
C GLY A 376 13.69 -3.74 -6.38
N VAL A 377 14.41 -3.12 -7.31
CA VAL A 377 14.07 -3.17 -8.74
C VAL A 377 14.32 -4.57 -9.27
N SER A 378 13.23 -5.25 -9.60
CA SER A 378 13.18 -6.69 -9.84
C SER A 378 12.59 -7.01 -11.21
N PHE A 379 12.94 -8.20 -11.68
CA PHE A 379 12.35 -8.82 -12.87
C PHE A 379 11.27 -9.80 -12.42
N THR A 380 10.06 -9.62 -12.90
CA THR A 380 8.91 -10.41 -12.45
C THR A 380 8.09 -10.95 -13.63
N GLY A 381 7.48 -12.10 -13.40
CA GLY A 381 6.48 -12.70 -14.28
C GLY A 381 5.08 -12.21 -13.96
N VAL A 382 4.12 -12.73 -14.71
CA VAL A 382 2.73 -12.25 -14.68
C VAL A 382 1.99 -12.66 -13.40
N GLU A 383 2.33 -13.81 -12.82
CA GLU A 383 1.80 -14.23 -11.51
C GLU A 383 2.19 -13.26 -10.39
N HIS A 384 3.35 -12.62 -10.49
CA HIS A 384 3.82 -11.71 -9.45
C HIS A 384 3.29 -10.29 -9.68
N GLY A 385 3.49 -9.71 -10.86
CA GLY A 385 3.13 -8.30 -11.12
C GLY A 385 1.66 -8.06 -11.47
N MET A 386 0.99 -9.03 -12.12
CA MET A 386 -0.36 -8.83 -12.68
C MET A 386 -1.46 -9.60 -11.93
N HIS A 387 -1.12 -10.55 -11.05
CA HIS A 387 -2.10 -11.26 -10.22
C HIS A 387 -2.51 -10.40 -9.02
N VAL A 388 -3.25 -9.34 -9.30
CA VAL A 388 -3.67 -8.31 -8.34
C VAL A 388 -5.19 -8.13 -8.34
N ASP A 389 -5.72 -7.11 -7.69
CA ASP A 389 -7.17 -6.88 -7.63
C ASP A 389 -7.65 -5.91 -8.70
N TYR A 390 -6.81 -4.95 -9.06
CA TYR A 390 -7.06 -4.01 -10.14
C TYR A 390 -5.79 -3.85 -10.97
N LEU A 391 -5.94 -3.84 -12.29
CA LEU A 391 -4.82 -3.67 -13.22
C LEU A 391 -5.25 -2.76 -14.38
N GLY A 392 -4.57 -1.62 -14.54
CA GLY A 392 -4.74 -0.73 -15.68
C GLY A 392 -3.50 -0.71 -16.55
N VAL A 393 -3.68 -0.69 -17.87
CA VAL A 393 -2.58 -0.68 -18.84
C VAL A 393 -2.71 0.52 -19.77
N LEU A 394 -1.64 1.31 -19.85
CA LEU A 394 -1.51 2.49 -20.68
C LEU A 394 -0.30 2.37 -21.62
N ARG A 395 -0.49 2.65 -22.90
CA ARG A 395 0.57 2.63 -23.91
C ARG A 395 1.09 4.03 -24.20
N PRO A 396 2.37 4.33 -23.94
CA PRO A 396 2.98 5.59 -24.35
C PRO A 396 2.91 5.81 -25.87
N ARG A 397 2.47 7.01 -26.29
CA ARG A 397 2.50 7.50 -27.68
C ARG A 397 3.89 8.04 -28.03
N LEU A 398 4.87 7.15 -27.92
CA LEU A 398 6.28 7.40 -28.19
C LEU A 398 6.80 6.47 -29.28
N SER A 399 7.91 6.86 -29.90
CA SER A 399 8.58 6.05 -30.91
C SER A 399 9.09 4.73 -30.31
N ASN A 400 9.32 3.73 -31.15
CA ASN A 400 9.97 2.49 -30.71
C ASN A 400 11.37 2.76 -30.15
N VAL A 401 12.08 3.77 -30.66
CA VAL A 401 13.36 4.24 -30.13
C VAL A 401 13.23 4.74 -28.69
N ASP A 402 12.25 5.60 -28.40
CA ASP A 402 11.99 6.10 -27.04
C ASP A 402 11.61 4.97 -26.08
N LYS A 403 10.78 4.01 -26.52
CA LYS A 403 10.39 2.85 -25.69
C LYS A 403 11.59 1.94 -25.41
N ALA A 404 12.42 1.65 -26.42
CA ALA A 404 13.65 0.87 -26.25
C ALA A 404 14.65 1.58 -25.33
N ARG A 405 14.78 2.92 -25.43
CA ARG A 405 15.57 3.75 -24.50
C ARG A 405 15.06 3.65 -23.06
N ALA A 406 13.74 3.71 -22.87
CA ALA A 406 13.14 3.58 -21.55
C ALA A 406 13.44 2.21 -20.91
N ILE A 407 13.32 1.14 -21.70
CA ILE A 407 13.66 -0.22 -21.26
C ILE A 407 15.16 -0.33 -20.95
N LEU A 408 16.03 0.22 -21.80
CA LEU A 408 17.48 0.26 -21.55
C LEU A 408 17.80 0.95 -20.21
N ARG A 409 17.16 2.09 -19.92
CA ARG A 409 17.29 2.77 -18.62
C ARG A 409 16.78 1.90 -17.47
N ALA A 410 15.62 1.26 -17.62
CA ALA A 410 15.08 0.35 -16.61
C ALA A 410 16.05 -0.80 -16.26
N PHE A 411 16.74 -1.36 -17.25
CA PHE A 411 17.80 -2.35 -17.02
C PHE A 411 18.97 -1.79 -16.18
N THR A 412 19.32 -0.51 -16.29
CA THR A 412 20.35 0.11 -15.42
C THR A 412 19.91 0.21 -13.96
N PHE A 413 18.61 0.32 -13.71
CA PHE A 413 18.04 0.42 -12.37
C PHE A 413 17.86 -0.94 -11.69
N GLN A 414 17.80 -2.04 -12.45
CA GLN A 414 17.63 -3.37 -11.89
C GLN A 414 18.70 -3.71 -10.83
N GLY A 415 18.24 -4.24 -9.69
CA GLY A 415 19.05 -4.56 -8.52
C GLY A 415 19.21 -3.42 -7.51
N ARG A 416 18.70 -2.20 -7.78
CA ARG A 416 18.69 -1.10 -6.79
C ARG A 416 17.68 -1.41 -5.67
N PRO A 417 17.97 -1.09 -4.40
CA PRO A 417 17.07 -1.35 -3.28
C PRO A 417 15.80 -0.50 -3.33
N TYR A 418 14.76 -0.93 -2.62
CA TYR A 418 13.50 -0.21 -2.52
C TYR A 418 13.58 0.99 -1.58
N ASP A 419 12.92 2.10 -1.94
CA ASP A 419 12.81 3.25 -1.06
C ASP A 419 11.53 3.23 -0.21
N PHE A 420 11.62 2.72 1.02
CA PHE A 420 10.51 2.74 1.98
C PHE A 420 10.22 4.13 2.57
N ASN A 421 11.08 5.13 2.31
CA ASN A 421 10.89 6.50 2.76
C ASN A 421 10.26 7.39 1.69
N PHE A 422 10.12 6.93 0.44
CA PHE A 422 9.56 7.70 -0.67
C PHE A 422 10.26 9.06 -0.87
N ASP A 423 11.59 9.08 -0.76
CA ASP A 423 12.44 10.24 -0.96
C ASP A 423 13.02 10.27 -2.39
N PHE A 424 12.32 10.98 -3.28
CA PHE A 424 12.70 11.12 -4.70
C PHE A 424 14.00 11.92 -4.93
N PHE A 425 14.65 12.42 -3.88
CA PHE A 425 15.92 13.13 -4.01
C PHE A 425 17.15 12.22 -3.98
N SER A 426 17.01 10.95 -3.57
CA SER A 426 18.12 9.98 -3.56
C SER A 426 18.02 9.01 -4.73
N ASP A 427 19.08 8.89 -5.53
CA ASP A 427 19.19 7.85 -6.56
C ASP A 427 19.54 6.46 -6.01
N GLN A 428 19.79 6.33 -4.69
CA GLN A 428 20.27 5.09 -4.06
C GLN A 428 19.19 4.02 -3.88
N SER A 429 17.92 4.41 -3.87
CA SER A 429 16.75 3.54 -3.75
C SER A 429 15.62 4.07 -4.64
N LEU A 430 14.76 3.20 -5.18
CA LEU A 430 13.70 3.62 -6.10
C LEU A 430 12.31 3.23 -5.62
N VAL A 431 11.36 4.16 -5.74
CA VAL A 431 9.92 3.87 -5.61
C VAL A 431 9.40 3.27 -6.94
N CYS A 432 8.35 2.46 -6.88
CA CYS A 432 7.72 1.83 -8.07
C CYS A 432 7.45 2.81 -9.23
N THR A 433 6.85 3.96 -8.93
CA THR A 433 6.55 5.01 -9.90
C THR A 433 7.77 5.80 -10.35
N GLU A 434 8.81 5.86 -9.51
CA GLU A 434 10.08 6.51 -9.83
C GLU A 434 10.86 5.72 -10.87
N LEU A 435 10.82 4.38 -10.82
CA LEU A 435 11.36 3.53 -11.88
C LEU A 435 10.74 3.88 -13.24
N VAL A 436 9.41 3.93 -13.32
CA VAL A 436 8.69 4.26 -14.56
C VAL A 436 9.03 5.69 -15.00
N TRP A 437 8.95 6.66 -14.09
CA TRP A 437 9.22 8.07 -14.36
C TRP A 437 10.65 8.31 -14.85
N LYS A 438 11.66 7.74 -14.18
CA LYS A 438 13.08 7.86 -14.60
C LYS A 438 13.35 7.13 -15.91
N SER A 439 12.72 5.99 -16.14
CA SER A 439 12.84 5.25 -17.40
C SER A 439 12.34 6.11 -18.57
N TYR A 440 11.22 6.81 -18.39
CA TYR A 440 10.64 7.67 -19.42
C TYR A 440 11.03 9.15 -19.34
N ALA A 441 11.94 9.55 -18.45
CA ALA A 441 12.29 10.96 -18.26
C ALA A 441 12.75 11.62 -19.58
N PRO A 442 12.23 12.79 -19.96
CA PRO A 442 12.68 13.50 -21.15
C PRO A 442 14.19 13.77 -21.12
N ALA A 443 14.85 13.66 -22.27
CA ALA A 443 16.27 13.98 -22.43
C ALA A 443 16.51 14.62 -23.80
N LYS A 444 17.73 15.11 -24.05
CA LYS A 444 18.09 15.77 -25.31
C LYS A 444 17.73 14.94 -26.55
N ASP A 445 17.77 13.62 -26.42
CA ASP A 445 17.60 12.63 -27.48
C ASP A 445 16.44 11.65 -27.20
N MET A 446 15.56 11.97 -26.25
CA MET A 446 14.39 11.17 -25.90
C MET A 446 13.22 12.09 -25.57
N LYS A 447 12.10 11.96 -26.31
CA LYS A 447 10.91 12.78 -26.06
C LYS A 447 10.38 12.53 -24.64
N GLY A 448 10.32 11.26 -24.25
CA GLY A 448 9.91 10.83 -22.92
C GLY A 448 8.45 11.14 -22.59
N LEU A 449 8.10 10.99 -21.31
CA LEU A 449 6.79 11.33 -20.75
C LEU A 449 6.95 12.53 -19.81
N ASP A 450 6.04 13.50 -19.93
CA ASP A 450 5.88 14.63 -19.04
C ASP A 450 4.77 14.33 -18.02
N ILE A 451 5.14 13.62 -16.96
CA ILE A 451 4.26 13.36 -15.82
C ILE A 451 4.75 14.24 -14.66
N PRO A 452 3.94 15.22 -14.21
CA PRO A 452 4.37 16.17 -13.20
C PRO A 452 4.51 15.48 -11.85
N LEU A 453 5.65 15.68 -11.18
CA LEU A 453 5.76 15.34 -9.76
C LEU A 453 4.86 16.28 -8.95
N VAL A 454 4.29 15.76 -7.87
CA VAL A 454 3.45 16.51 -6.92
C VAL A 454 4.13 16.58 -5.55
N SER A 455 3.65 17.47 -4.68
CA SER A 455 4.10 17.52 -3.28
C SER A 455 3.11 16.75 -2.42
N VAL A 456 3.58 15.69 -1.77
CA VAL A 456 2.80 14.93 -0.77
C VAL A 456 3.53 15.02 0.55
N ALA A 457 2.86 15.56 1.57
CA ALA A 457 3.47 15.79 2.89
C ALA A 457 4.84 16.47 2.76
N GLY A 458 4.93 17.52 1.94
CA GLY A 458 6.15 18.32 1.75
C GLY A 458 7.29 17.63 0.97
N ARG A 459 7.06 16.43 0.42
CA ARG A 459 8.03 15.70 -0.39
C ARG A 459 7.59 15.71 -1.85
N ARG A 460 8.52 15.97 -2.77
CA ARG A 460 8.28 15.79 -4.20
C ARG A 460 8.21 14.29 -4.48
N THR A 461 7.14 13.83 -5.11
CA THR A 461 6.89 12.41 -5.39
C THR A 461 5.94 12.25 -6.57
N LEU A 462 5.77 11.02 -7.04
CA LEU A 462 4.79 10.64 -8.06
C LEU A 462 3.92 9.50 -7.54
N PRO A 463 2.75 9.75 -6.93
CA PRO A 463 1.75 8.71 -6.70
C PRO A 463 1.32 8.08 -8.04
N ALA A 464 1.07 6.77 -8.10
CA ALA A 464 0.66 6.11 -9.34
C ALA A 464 -0.68 6.66 -9.87
N ASN A 465 -1.50 7.20 -8.97
CA ASN A 465 -2.69 8.00 -9.27
C ASN A 465 -2.44 9.12 -10.30
N GLU A 466 -1.27 9.74 -10.28
CA GLU A 466 -0.93 10.84 -11.18
C GLU A 466 -0.80 10.38 -12.63
N ILE A 467 -0.36 9.14 -12.87
CA ILE A 467 -0.29 8.55 -14.23
C ILE A 467 -1.72 8.48 -14.82
N VAL A 468 -2.68 8.00 -14.04
CA VAL A 468 -4.08 7.90 -14.46
C VAL A 468 -4.74 9.27 -14.55
N ARG A 469 -4.38 10.21 -13.66
CA ARG A 469 -4.87 11.60 -13.73
C ARG A 469 -4.41 12.31 -14.99
N VAL A 470 -3.15 12.14 -15.41
CA VAL A 470 -2.63 12.65 -16.69
C VAL A 470 -3.40 12.02 -17.86
N PHE A 471 -3.58 10.70 -17.84
CA PHE A 471 -4.37 10.02 -18.88
C PHE A 471 -5.80 10.57 -18.99
N ASP A 472 -6.52 10.76 -17.88
CA ASP A 472 -7.87 11.37 -17.90
C ASP A 472 -7.85 12.81 -18.40
N ALA A 473 -6.93 13.62 -17.89
CA ALA A 473 -6.81 15.04 -18.27
C ALA A 473 -6.49 15.22 -19.77
N GLU A 474 -5.82 14.26 -20.39
CA GLU A 474 -5.45 14.29 -21.80
C GLU A 474 -6.39 13.47 -22.70
N TYR A 475 -7.38 12.78 -22.13
CA TYR A 475 -8.25 11.89 -22.89
C TYR A 475 -8.97 12.62 -24.04
N GLY A 476 -8.95 12.02 -25.23
CA GLY A 476 -9.51 12.61 -26.44
C GLY A 476 -8.70 13.74 -27.07
N LYS A 477 -7.62 14.22 -26.41
CA LYS A 477 -6.77 15.28 -26.99
C LYS A 477 -5.78 14.69 -28.02
N PRO A 478 -5.45 15.43 -29.10
CA PRO A 478 -4.46 14.98 -30.08
C PRO A 478 -3.05 14.81 -29.49
N GLY A 479 -2.69 15.66 -28.52
CA GLY A 479 -1.38 15.69 -27.87
C GLY A 479 -1.22 14.75 -26.67
N ARG A 480 -2.18 13.86 -26.43
CA ARG A 480 -2.13 12.94 -25.28
C ARG A 480 -0.87 12.07 -25.30
N GLN A 481 -0.38 11.73 -24.13
CA GLN A 481 0.83 10.95 -23.95
C GLN A 481 0.57 9.45 -23.94
N PHE A 482 -0.65 9.02 -23.61
CA PHE A 482 -1.03 7.63 -23.47
C PHE A 482 -2.25 7.26 -24.32
N ASP A 483 -2.25 6.03 -24.84
CA ASP A 483 -3.43 5.33 -25.32
C ASP A 483 -3.86 4.28 -24.29
N PHE A 484 -5.17 4.08 -24.13
CA PHE A 484 -5.73 3.01 -23.30
C PHE A 484 -5.47 1.65 -23.95
N VAL A 485 -5.03 0.66 -23.15
CA VAL A 485 -4.89 -0.72 -23.61
C VAL A 485 -5.94 -1.61 -22.95
N ALA A 486 -6.01 -1.63 -21.62
CA ALA A 486 -6.96 -2.45 -20.89
C ALA A 486 -7.15 -1.98 -19.44
N PHE A 487 -8.26 -2.39 -18.83
CA PHE A 487 -8.50 -2.26 -17.40
C PHE A 487 -9.26 -3.48 -16.88
N LEU A 488 -8.67 -4.16 -15.90
CA LEU A 488 -9.33 -5.19 -15.11
C LEU A 488 -9.74 -4.57 -13.77
N ASP A 489 -11.05 -4.46 -13.56
CA ASP A 489 -11.69 -3.78 -12.44
C ASP A 489 -12.19 -4.79 -11.40
N GLY A 490 -11.51 -4.87 -10.26
CA GLY A 490 -11.86 -5.74 -9.15
C GLY A 490 -13.21 -5.40 -8.51
N ARG A 491 -14.01 -6.43 -8.23
CA ARG A 491 -15.31 -6.35 -7.56
C ARG A 491 -15.27 -7.16 -6.27
N GLU A 492 -14.87 -6.52 -5.16
CA GLU A 492 -14.67 -7.21 -3.88
C GLU A 492 -15.95 -7.92 -3.39
N ALA A 493 -17.13 -7.32 -3.61
CA ALA A 493 -18.42 -7.91 -3.24
C ALA A 493 -18.77 -9.19 -4.03
N GLN A 494 -18.29 -9.29 -5.27
CA GLN A 494 -18.52 -10.42 -6.17
C GLN A 494 -17.39 -11.45 -6.10
N GLY A 495 -16.22 -11.05 -5.61
CA GLY A 495 -15.04 -11.91 -5.47
C GLY A 495 -14.35 -12.21 -6.80
N ASP A 496 -14.53 -11.35 -7.81
CA ASP A 496 -13.95 -11.44 -9.15
C ASP A 496 -13.48 -10.07 -9.66
N ALA A 497 -13.00 -10.02 -10.90
CA ALA A 497 -12.69 -8.81 -11.63
C ALA A 497 -13.33 -8.86 -13.02
N ILE A 498 -13.69 -7.71 -13.57
CA ILE A 498 -14.26 -7.59 -14.91
C ILE A 498 -13.37 -6.76 -15.82
N GLU A 499 -13.40 -7.04 -17.13
CA GLU A 499 -12.81 -6.14 -18.11
C GLU A 499 -13.70 -4.89 -18.26
N ALA A 500 -13.11 -3.72 -18.05
CA ALA A 500 -13.79 -2.43 -18.12
C ALA A 500 -13.12 -1.52 -19.15
N ASN A 501 -13.86 -0.53 -19.63
CA ASN A 501 -13.41 0.34 -20.71
C ASN A 501 -12.59 1.55 -20.21
N ALA A 502 -12.10 2.35 -21.17
CA ALA A 502 -11.33 3.56 -20.88
C ALA A 502 -12.12 4.57 -20.02
N GLU A 503 -13.44 4.69 -20.21
CA GLU A 503 -14.28 5.61 -19.45
C GLU A 503 -14.31 5.24 -17.96
N ALA A 504 -14.49 3.94 -17.66
CA ALA A 504 -14.42 3.44 -16.29
C ALA A 504 -13.03 3.66 -15.67
N PHE A 505 -11.97 3.39 -16.44
CA PHE A 505 -10.59 3.54 -15.98
C PHE A 505 -10.24 4.99 -15.62
N ARG A 506 -10.66 5.97 -16.43
CA ARG A 506 -10.38 7.40 -16.24
C ARG A 506 -10.77 7.96 -14.89
N TYR A 507 -11.83 7.43 -14.27
CA TYR A 507 -12.31 7.90 -12.97
C TYR A 507 -11.72 7.13 -11.78
N THR A 508 -10.92 6.08 -12.01
CA THR A 508 -10.38 5.23 -10.95
C THR A 508 -9.47 5.99 -9.99
N TYR A 509 -8.71 6.99 -10.45
CA TYR A 509 -7.83 7.77 -9.57
C TYR A 509 -8.60 8.56 -8.48
N ARG A 510 -9.92 8.73 -8.64
CA ARG A 510 -10.81 9.38 -7.67
C ARG A 510 -11.49 8.40 -6.70
N ARG A 511 -11.37 7.09 -6.95
CA ARG A 511 -11.95 6.05 -6.09
C ARG A 511 -11.17 5.96 -4.79
N MET A 512 -11.80 5.42 -3.74
CA MET A 512 -11.12 5.22 -2.46
C MET A 512 -10.11 4.06 -2.55
N LYS A 513 -8.91 4.28 -1.99
CA LYS A 513 -7.87 3.24 -1.87
C LYS A 513 -8.31 2.05 -1.03
N TRP A 514 -9.22 2.28 -0.09
CA TRP A 514 -9.74 1.24 0.78
C TRP A 514 -11.17 0.99 0.37
N ASP A 515 -11.48 -0.27 0.06
CA ASP A 515 -12.81 -0.69 -0.35
C ASP A 515 -13.73 -0.79 0.89
N ILE A 516 -13.95 0.37 1.51
CA ILE A 516 -14.70 0.56 2.75
C ILE A 516 -16.20 0.78 2.46
N ALA A 517 -16.53 1.11 1.21
CA ALA A 517 -17.89 1.34 0.73
C ALA A 517 -17.89 1.55 -0.81
N GLN A 518 -17.32 0.64 -1.62
CA GLN A 518 -17.70 0.64 -3.03
C GLN A 518 -19.11 0.01 -3.12
N GLU A 519 -20.12 0.88 -3.24
CA GLU A 519 -21.46 0.49 -3.73
C GLU A 519 -21.42 0.12 -5.21
#